data_AF-X1DNV3-F1
#
_entry.id   AF-X1DNV3-F1
#
_cell.length_a   1.000
_cell.length_b   1.000
_cell.length_c   1.000
_cell.angle_alpha   90.00
_cell.angle_beta   90.00
_cell.angle_gamma   90.00
#
_symmetry.space_group_name_H-M   'P 1'
#
loop_
_entity.id
_entity.type
_entity.pdbx_description
1 polymer ?
#
loop_
_entity_poly.entity_id
_entity_poly.type
_entity_poly.pdbx_seq_one_letter_code
_entity_poly.pdbx_strand_id
1 'polypeptide(L)'
;MSKKDILHLFNKYYGDRYEAYISSIKSEKKNHFFLVKDDHSKYLIVIGTHGICKDFEGDNLEEIKIDKYELVAKRCYLDHRNLNLLRGIFSCLNPSFCGQRPSFGTGDRLGIATPAHLQAFKNKDFFPILAQQSVREMARTERNWQMVLDDAIWGCFEAGW
;
A
#
# COMPACT_ATOMS: atom_id res chain seq x y z
N MET A 1 -1.01 -6.60 19.64
CA MET A 1 0.42 -6.42 19.32
C MET A 1 0.66 -5.02 18.83
N SER A 2 1.81 -4.44 19.18
CA SER A 2 2.24 -3.15 18.65
C SER A 2 2.71 -3.28 17.19
N LYS A 3 2.78 -2.15 16.47
CA LYS A 3 3.39 -2.11 15.12
C LYS A 3 4.84 -2.65 15.13
N LYS A 4 5.59 -2.40 16.20
CA LYS A 4 6.98 -2.84 16.36
C LYS A 4 7.06 -4.36 16.51
N ASP A 5 6.14 -4.95 17.26
CA ASP A 5 6.13 -6.40 17.51
C ASP A 5 5.90 -7.17 16.21
N ILE A 6 4.95 -6.71 15.40
CA ILE A 6 4.62 -7.32 14.10
C ILE A 6 5.79 -7.19 13.12
N LEU A 7 6.43 -6.02 13.07
CA LEU A 7 7.58 -5.83 12.18
C LEU A 7 8.78 -6.67 12.64
N HIS A 8 9.05 -6.71 13.94
CA HIS A 8 10.12 -7.54 14.49
C HIS A 8 9.89 -9.02 14.18
N LEU A 9 8.66 -9.49 14.36
CA LEU A 9 8.27 -10.84 14.01
C LEU A 9 8.43 -11.11 12.51
N PHE A 10 7.92 -10.23 11.64
CA PHE A 10 8.07 -10.40 10.20
C PHE A 10 9.55 -10.49 9.81
N ASN A 11 10.38 -9.56 10.30
CA ASN A 11 11.81 -9.53 10.01
C ASN A 11 12.53 -10.78 10.52
N LYS A 12 12.10 -11.38 11.64
CA LYS A 12 12.67 -12.63 12.15
C LYS A 12 12.55 -13.80 11.16
N TYR A 13 11.47 -13.85 10.37
CA TYR A 13 11.19 -14.96 9.45
C TYR A 13 11.48 -14.63 7.98
N TYR A 14 11.40 -13.34 7.62
CA TYR A 14 11.38 -12.89 6.24
C TYR A 14 12.33 -11.73 5.95
N GLY A 15 13.05 -11.21 6.95
CA GLY A 15 13.94 -10.05 6.81
C GLY A 15 15.12 -10.27 5.87
N ASP A 16 15.57 -11.53 5.70
CA ASP A 16 16.63 -11.86 4.75
C ASP A 16 16.18 -11.79 3.28
N ARG A 17 14.86 -11.79 3.04
CA ARG A 17 14.25 -11.80 1.70
C ARG A 17 13.55 -10.50 1.34
N TYR A 18 13.05 -9.77 2.33
CA TYR A 18 12.23 -8.59 2.09
C TYR A 18 12.60 -7.43 3.01
N GLU A 19 12.60 -6.23 2.43
CA GLU A 19 12.71 -4.97 3.15
C GLU A 19 11.31 -4.34 3.33
N ALA A 20 10.92 -4.05 4.56
CA ALA A 20 9.60 -3.50 4.87
C ALA A 20 9.55 -1.96 4.85
N TYR A 21 8.48 -1.42 4.25
CA TYR A 21 8.18 0.01 4.30
C TYR A 21 7.51 0.35 5.62
N ILE A 22 8.28 0.84 6.59
CA ILE A 22 7.80 1.12 7.96
C ILE A 22 6.60 2.09 7.98
N SER A 23 6.59 3.08 7.10
CA SER A 23 5.50 4.06 6.96
C SER A 23 4.17 3.41 6.55
N SER A 24 4.22 2.29 5.83
CA SER A 24 3.02 1.62 5.31
C SER A 24 2.28 0.75 6.32
N ILE A 25 2.82 0.59 7.54
CA ILE A 25 2.21 -0.27 8.56
C ILE A 25 0.88 0.32 9.04
N LYS A 26 -0.22 -0.30 8.61
CA LYS A 26 -1.59 -0.05 9.09
C LYS A 26 -2.15 -1.31 9.75
N SER A 27 -3.12 -1.14 10.64
CA SER A 27 -3.69 -2.24 11.40
C SER A 27 -5.17 -2.02 11.62
N GLU A 28 -5.95 -3.08 11.50
CA GLU A 28 -7.39 -3.10 11.76
C GLU A 28 -7.69 -4.31 12.65
N LYS A 29 -8.12 -4.06 13.89
CA LYS A 29 -8.29 -5.08 14.93
C LYS A 29 -7.00 -5.90 15.15
N LYS A 30 -6.96 -7.15 14.70
CA LYS A 30 -5.82 -8.08 14.78
C LYS A 30 -5.13 -8.34 13.45
N ASN A 31 -5.53 -7.62 12.40
CA ASN A 31 -4.98 -7.75 11.07
C ASN A 31 -4.02 -6.60 10.80
N HIS A 32 -2.87 -6.92 10.23
CA HIS A 32 -1.77 -6.00 9.97
C HIS A 32 -1.41 -6.04 8.49
N PHE A 33 -1.20 -4.86 7.91
CA PHE A 33 -0.98 -4.66 6.50
C PHE A 33 0.21 -3.73 6.31
N PHE A 34 1.16 -4.10 5.47
CA PHE A 34 2.30 -3.26 5.12
C PHE A 34 2.92 -3.71 3.81
N LEU A 35 3.55 -2.79 3.09
CA LEU A 35 4.33 -3.13 1.91
C LEU A 35 5.71 -3.60 2.30
N VAL A 36 6.22 -4.50 1.48
CA VAL A 36 7.62 -4.92 1.46
C VAL A 36 8.13 -4.90 0.02
N LYS A 37 9.44 -4.94 -0.16
CA LYS A 37 10.08 -5.17 -1.46
C LYS A 37 11.13 -6.26 -1.35
N ASP A 38 11.35 -6.96 -2.45
CA ASP A 38 12.61 -7.64 -2.72
C ASP A 38 13.41 -6.86 -3.79
N ASP A 39 14.39 -7.49 -4.42
CA ASP A 39 15.24 -6.88 -5.46
C ASP A 39 14.47 -6.56 -6.76
N HIS A 40 13.27 -7.11 -6.94
CA HIS A 40 12.52 -7.05 -8.19
C HIS A 40 11.19 -6.33 -8.07
N SER A 41 10.44 -6.58 -6.99
CA SER A 41 9.02 -6.24 -6.89
C SER A 41 8.62 -5.81 -5.48
N LYS A 42 7.52 -5.07 -5.41
CA LYS A 42 6.84 -4.74 -4.16
C LYS A 42 5.69 -5.73 -3.92
N TYR A 43 5.43 -6.04 -2.66
CA TYR A 43 4.37 -6.95 -2.22
C TYR A 43 3.61 -6.36 -1.03
N LEU A 44 2.34 -6.70 -0.91
CA LEU A 44 1.56 -6.43 0.29
C LEU A 44 1.69 -7.63 1.22
N ILE A 45 2.11 -7.40 2.46
CA ILE A 45 2.06 -8.41 3.52
C ILE A 45 0.77 -8.24 4.30
N VAL A 46 0.02 -9.33 4.42
CA VAL A 46 -1.18 -9.43 5.28
C VAL A 46 -0.89 -10.43 6.38
N ILE A 47 -0.85 -9.97 7.63
CA ILE A 47 -0.75 -10.84 8.81
C ILE A 47 -2.07 -10.72 9.57
N GLY A 48 -2.85 -11.79 9.62
CA GLY A 48 -4.18 -11.74 10.22
C GLY A 48 -4.85 -13.11 10.32
N THR A 49 -6.18 -13.11 10.47
CA THR A 49 -6.93 -14.37 10.47
C THR A 49 -6.89 -15.08 9.13
N HIS A 50 -7.12 -16.40 9.14
CA HIS A 50 -7.26 -17.18 7.91
C HIS A 50 -8.32 -16.58 6.95
N GLY A 51 -9.43 -16.06 7.50
CA GLY A 51 -10.46 -15.37 6.72
C GLY A 51 -9.94 -14.16 5.95
N ILE A 52 -9.27 -13.21 6.62
CA ILE A 52 -8.77 -12.01 5.94
C ILE A 52 -7.70 -12.37 4.91
N CYS A 53 -6.78 -13.29 5.23
CA CYS A 53 -5.73 -13.69 4.31
C CYS A 53 -6.28 -14.41 3.07
N LYS A 54 -7.41 -15.12 3.19
CA LYS A 54 -8.05 -15.79 2.06
C LYS A 54 -8.62 -14.81 1.03
N ASP A 55 -9.07 -13.64 1.46
CA ASP A 55 -9.72 -12.67 0.57
C ASP A 55 -8.74 -12.01 -0.41
N PHE A 56 -7.49 -11.80 0.03
CA PHE A 56 -6.42 -11.21 -0.76
C PHE A 56 -5.79 -12.22 -1.73
N GLU A 57 -5.47 -11.78 -2.95
CA GLU A 57 -4.77 -12.56 -3.97
C GLU A 57 -3.25 -12.55 -3.75
N GLY A 58 -2.64 -13.73 -3.82
CA GLY A 58 -1.20 -13.90 -3.65
C GLY A 58 -0.80 -15.27 -3.16
N ASP A 59 0.48 -15.40 -2.84
CA ASP A 59 1.09 -16.63 -2.35
C ASP A 59 0.99 -16.71 -0.83
N ASN A 60 0.59 -17.87 -0.34
CA ASN A 60 0.65 -18.13 1.10
C ASN A 60 2.11 -18.12 1.54
N LEU A 61 2.41 -17.34 2.57
CA LEU A 61 3.64 -17.50 3.33
C LEU A 61 3.36 -18.51 4.45
N GLU A 62 4.43 -19.00 5.09
CA GLU A 62 4.30 -19.98 6.17
C GLU A 62 3.43 -19.44 7.31
N GLU A 63 2.71 -20.35 7.98
CA GLU A 63 1.94 -20.00 9.18
C GLU A 63 2.86 -19.50 10.28
N ILE A 64 2.71 -18.23 10.66
CA ILE A 64 3.44 -17.67 11.80
C ILE A 64 2.56 -17.85 13.03
N LYS A 65 2.87 -18.84 13.86
CA LYS A 65 2.19 -19.00 15.15
C LYS A 65 2.63 -17.87 16.09
N ILE A 66 1.68 -17.03 16.49
CA ILE A 66 1.92 -15.94 17.45
C ILE A 66 0.99 -16.11 18.64
N ASP A 67 1.54 -16.53 19.79
CA ASP A 67 0.93 -16.56 21.14
C ASP A 67 -0.61 -16.61 21.20
N LYS A 68 -1.17 -17.83 21.27
CA LYS A 68 -2.61 -18.18 21.35
C LYS A 68 -3.47 -17.80 20.14
N TYR A 69 -2.97 -17.01 19.19
CA TYR A 69 -3.70 -16.62 17.99
C TYR A 69 -3.01 -17.22 16.77
N GLU A 70 -3.65 -18.21 16.15
CA GLU A 70 -3.20 -18.78 14.87
C GLU A 70 -3.39 -17.73 13.76
N LEU A 71 -2.45 -16.78 13.67
CA LEU A 71 -2.38 -15.81 12.58
C LEU A 71 -1.63 -16.42 11.40
N VAL A 72 -2.05 -16.04 10.21
CA VAL A 72 -1.41 -16.46 8.95
C VAL A 72 -0.77 -15.23 8.34
N ALA A 73 0.41 -15.40 7.74
CA ALA A 73 1.04 -14.40 6.91
C ALA A 73 0.82 -14.75 5.43
N LYS A 74 0.50 -13.75 4.62
CA LYS A 74 0.32 -13.91 3.18
C LYS A 74 1.05 -12.81 2.42
N ARG A 75 1.75 -13.20 1.35
CA ARG A 75 2.37 -12.28 0.40
C ARG A 75 1.39 -12.06 -0.74
N CYS A 76 0.86 -10.85 -0.81
CA CYS A 76 -0.20 -10.47 -1.73
C CYS A 76 0.36 -9.60 -2.87
N TYR A 77 -0.24 -9.73 -4.05
CA TYR A 77 0.13 -8.93 -5.22
C TYR A 77 -0.36 -7.48 -5.09
N LEU A 78 0.31 -6.55 -5.77
CA LEU A 78 -0.11 -5.15 -5.89
C LEU A 78 -1.05 -5.00 -7.09
N ASP A 79 -2.22 -5.61 -7.00
CA ASP A 79 -3.25 -5.55 -8.04
C ASP A 79 -4.46 -4.70 -7.60
N HIS A 80 -5.34 -4.43 -8.57
CA HIS A 80 -6.56 -3.66 -8.37
C HIS A 80 -7.51 -4.27 -7.33
N ARG A 81 -7.61 -5.60 -7.27
CA ARG A 81 -8.54 -6.30 -6.38
C ARG A 81 -8.09 -6.15 -4.92
N ASN A 82 -6.82 -6.42 -4.64
CA ASN A 82 -6.21 -6.28 -3.32
C ASN A 82 -6.24 -4.82 -2.86
N LEU A 83 -6.04 -3.87 -3.78
CA LEU A 83 -6.16 -2.46 -3.46
C LEU A 83 -7.60 -2.07 -3.09
N ASN A 84 -8.61 -2.59 -3.79
CA ASN A 84 -10.01 -2.36 -3.42
C ASN A 84 -10.36 -2.94 -2.05
N LEU A 85 -9.85 -4.13 -1.72
CA LEU A 85 -10.00 -4.70 -0.38
C LEU A 85 -9.37 -3.78 0.68
N LEU A 86 -8.14 -3.31 0.45
CA LEU A 86 -7.48 -2.34 1.34
C LEU A 86 -8.27 -1.05 1.49
N ARG A 87 -8.86 -0.52 0.42
CA ARG A 87 -9.69 0.70 0.46
C ARG A 87 -11.01 0.49 1.22
N GLY A 88 -11.55 -0.72 1.20
CA GLY A 88 -12.70 -1.10 2.02
C GLY A 88 -12.38 -1.16 3.51
N ILE A 89 -11.14 -1.51 3.85
CA ILE A 89 -10.64 -1.56 5.24
C ILE A 89 -10.22 -0.15 5.71
N PHE A 90 -9.48 0.57 4.89
CA PHE A 90 -8.90 1.89 5.19
C PHE A 90 -9.53 2.95 4.28
N SER A 91 -10.63 3.53 4.75
CA SER A 91 -11.38 4.53 3.99
C SER A 91 -10.56 5.77 3.61
N CYS A 92 -9.50 6.08 4.36
CA CYS A 92 -8.55 7.17 4.07
C CYS A 92 -7.77 6.98 2.75
N LEU A 93 -7.74 5.78 2.18
CA LEU A 93 -7.13 5.50 0.88
C LEU A 93 -8.05 5.89 -0.30
N ASN A 94 -9.31 6.25 -0.04
CA ASN A 94 -10.21 6.67 -1.11
C ASN A 94 -9.94 8.13 -1.52
N PRO A 95 -10.03 8.44 -2.83
CA PRO A 95 -9.98 9.81 -3.31
C PRO A 95 -11.02 10.69 -2.61
N SER A 96 -10.67 11.95 -2.39
CA SER A 96 -11.55 12.96 -1.77
C SER A 96 -11.55 14.26 -2.58
N PHE A 97 -12.57 15.09 -2.36
CA PHE A 97 -12.65 16.39 -3.02
C PHE A 97 -11.67 17.39 -2.41
N CYS A 98 -10.99 18.16 -3.27
CA CYS A 98 -10.09 19.24 -2.85
C CYS A 98 -10.85 20.36 -2.12
N GLY A 99 -12.07 20.68 -2.58
CA GLY A 99 -12.80 21.86 -2.12
C GLY A 99 -12.07 23.14 -2.53
N GLN A 100 -12.02 24.13 -1.64
CA GLN A 100 -11.37 25.42 -1.87
C GLN A 100 -9.89 25.46 -1.42
N ARG A 101 -9.33 24.33 -1.01
CA ARG A 101 -7.92 24.26 -0.57
C ARG A 101 -6.98 24.55 -1.74
N PRO A 102 -5.84 25.22 -1.51
CA PRO A 102 -4.74 25.24 -2.47
C PRO A 102 -4.36 23.81 -2.87
N SER A 103 -4.15 23.56 -4.16
CA SER A 103 -3.81 22.22 -4.65
C SER A 103 -2.67 22.27 -5.64
N PHE A 104 -2.01 21.12 -5.80
CA PHE A 104 -0.96 20.96 -6.79
C PHE A 104 -0.99 19.55 -7.38
N GLY A 105 -0.86 19.48 -8.70
CA GLY A 105 -0.91 18.24 -9.46
C GLY A 105 0.45 17.63 -9.69
N THR A 106 0.62 16.37 -9.32
CA THR A 106 1.89 15.64 -9.45
C THR A 106 1.73 14.42 -10.34
N GLY A 107 1.54 14.67 -11.63
CA GLY A 107 1.32 13.59 -12.60
C GLY A 107 2.49 12.61 -12.65
N ASP A 108 2.16 11.33 -12.67
CA ASP A 108 3.11 10.22 -12.58
C ASP A 108 2.91 9.24 -13.73
N ARG A 109 3.75 9.40 -14.77
CA ARG A 109 3.72 8.56 -15.97
C ARG A 109 4.28 7.16 -15.75
N LEU A 110 4.99 6.95 -14.64
CA LEU A 110 5.71 5.70 -14.34
C LEU A 110 5.00 4.86 -13.27
N GLY A 111 4.18 5.48 -12.42
CA GLY A 111 3.46 4.81 -11.34
C GLY A 111 4.26 4.60 -10.06
N ILE A 112 5.42 5.24 -9.92
CA ILE A 112 6.37 5.00 -8.83
C ILE A 112 6.73 6.26 -8.03
N ALA A 113 6.32 7.45 -8.50
CA ALA A 113 6.76 8.73 -7.95
C ALA A 113 5.89 9.22 -6.79
N THR A 114 4.67 8.68 -6.64
CA THR A 114 3.72 9.12 -5.60
C THR A 114 4.30 9.16 -4.18
N PRO A 115 5.04 8.14 -3.68
CA PRO A 115 5.66 8.23 -2.36
C PRO A 115 6.59 9.44 -2.20
N ALA A 116 7.38 9.76 -3.23
CA ALA A 116 8.27 10.91 -3.23
C ALA A 116 7.50 12.24 -3.33
N HIS A 117 6.44 12.30 -4.15
CA HIS A 117 5.53 13.44 -4.20
C HIS A 117 4.95 13.75 -2.81
N LEU A 118 4.49 12.73 -2.09
CA LEU A 118 3.94 12.88 -0.74
C LEU A 118 4.97 13.41 0.26
N GLN A 119 6.23 12.96 0.18
CA GLN A 119 7.30 13.56 0.98
C GLN A 119 7.50 15.03 0.65
N ALA A 120 7.38 15.43 -0.63
CA ALA A 120 7.48 16.82 -1.02
C ALA A 120 6.32 17.68 -0.48
N PHE A 121 5.13 17.10 -0.25
CA PHE A 121 3.99 17.79 0.38
C PHE A 121 4.02 17.81 1.90
N LYS A 122 4.90 17.03 2.54
CA LYS A 122 4.97 16.94 4.00
C LYS A 122 5.13 18.32 4.63
N ASN A 123 4.30 18.61 5.62
CA ASN A 123 4.24 19.90 6.33
C ASN A 123 3.89 21.12 5.45
N LYS A 124 3.27 20.90 4.28
CA LYS A 124 2.75 21.97 3.43
C LYS A 124 1.23 21.92 3.40
N ASP A 125 0.60 23.08 3.38
CA ASP A 125 -0.87 23.21 3.30
C ASP A 125 -1.33 23.21 1.84
N PHE A 126 -1.14 22.07 1.17
CA PHE A 126 -1.60 21.83 -0.20
C PHE A 126 -2.32 20.49 -0.28
N PHE A 127 -3.44 20.47 -1.01
CA PHE A 127 -4.12 19.24 -1.37
C PHE A 127 -3.45 18.61 -2.60
N PRO A 128 -2.88 17.40 -2.48
CA PRO A 128 -2.16 16.79 -3.59
C PRO A 128 -3.13 16.12 -4.58
N ILE A 129 -3.01 16.46 -5.86
CA ILE A 129 -3.69 15.74 -6.96
C ILE A 129 -2.69 14.71 -7.50
N LEU A 130 -2.69 13.53 -6.89
CA LEU A 130 -1.69 12.48 -7.13
C LEU A 130 -1.98 11.67 -8.39
N ALA A 131 -3.22 11.22 -8.56
CA ALA A 131 -3.67 10.49 -9.75
C ALA A 131 -3.99 11.49 -10.88
N GLN A 132 -2.95 11.95 -11.58
CA GLN A 132 -3.08 12.92 -12.68
C GLN A 132 -2.34 12.45 -13.92
N GLN A 133 -3.07 12.28 -15.03
CA GLN A 133 -2.48 12.03 -16.34
C GLN A 133 -3.43 12.55 -17.44
N SER A 134 -2.87 12.99 -18.57
CA SER A 134 -3.65 13.35 -19.75
C SER A 134 -3.90 12.15 -20.67
N VAL A 135 -4.91 12.25 -21.54
CA VAL A 135 -5.19 11.24 -22.57
C VAL A 135 -3.97 10.97 -23.45
N ARG A 136 -3.23 12.03 -23.81
CA ARG A 136 -2.00 11.90 -24.63
C ARG A 136 -0.91 11.11 -23.91
N GLU A 137 -0.75 11.33 -22.61
CA GLU A 137 0.25 10.60 -21.82
C GLU A 137 -0.13 9.14 -21.68
N MET A 138 -1.39 8.84 -21.35
CA MET A 138 -1.88 7.45 -21.28
C MET A 138 -1.66 6.68 -22.59
N ALA A 139 -1.97 7.29 -23.74
CA ALA A 139 -1.76 6.67 -25.03
C ALA A 139 -0.28 6.36 -25.32
N ARG A 140 0.66 7.15 -24.78
CA ARG A 140 2.10 6.95 -24.97
C ARG A 140 2.71 5.97 -23.98
N THR A 141 2.12 5.83 -22.81
CA THR A 141 2.60 4.92 -21.76
C THR A 141 1.88 3.58 -21.77
N GLU A 142 0.88 3.41 -22.65
CA GLU A 142 -0.01 2.24 -22.68
C GLU A 142 -0.66 1.96 -21.31
N ARG A 143 -0.94 3.05 -20.57
CA ARG A 143 -1.59 3.00 -19.25
C ARG A 143 -3.06 3.36 -19.39
N ASN A 144 -3.86 2.95 -18.40
CA ASN A 144 -5.26 3.34 -18.30
C ASN A 144 -5.54 4.10 -16.99
N TRP A 145 -6.72 4.69 -16.88
CA TRP A 145 -7.13 5.46 -15.70
C TRP A 145 -7.10 4.65 -14.40
N GLN A 146 -7.41 3.36 -14.47
CA GLN A 146 -7.38 2.48 -13.31
C GLN A 146 -5.95 2.33 -12.77
N MET A 147 -4.97 2.11 -13.65
CA MET A 147 -3.56 2.01 -13.26
C MET A 147 -3.04 3.32 -12.65
N VAL A 148 -3.41 4.47 -13.24
CA VAL A 148 -3.02 5.78 -12.69
C VAL A 148 -3.58 5.99 -11.29
N LEU A 149 -4.83 5.60 -11.06
CA LEU A 149 -5.45 5.68 -9.74
C LEU A 149 -4.82 4.68 -8.77
N ASP A 150 -4.65 3.44 -9.19
CA ASP A 150 -4.15 2.36 -8.34
C ASP A 150 -2.72 2.64 -7.88
N ASP A 151 -1.84 3.07 -8.78
CA ASP A 151 -0.45 3.42 -8.46
C ASP A 151 -0.38 4.59 -7.46
N ALA A 152 -1.27 5.59 -7.60
CA ALA A 152 -1.34 6.69 -6.66
C ALA A 152 -1.77 6.22 -5.25
N ILE A 153 -2.78 5.33 -5.17
CA ILE A 153 -3.27 4.83 -3.88
C ILE A 153 -2.24 3.88 -3.23
N TRP A 154 -1.58 3.02 -4.01
CA TRP A 154 -0.46 2.21 -3.52
C TRP A 154 0.66 3.10 -2.97
N GLY A 155 0.98 4.19 -3.67
CA GLY A 155 1.95 5.17 -3.20
C GLY A 155 1.54 5.88 -1.90
N CYS A 156 0.26 6.23 -1.74
CA CYS A 156 -0.29 6.74 -0.48
C CYS A 156 -0.14 5.74 0.66
N PHE A 157 -0.48 4.47 0.39
CA PHE A 157 -0.35 3.40 1.36
C PHE A 157 1.12 3.18 1.77
N GLU A 158 2.04 3.14 0.81
CA GLU A 158 3.48 3.05 1.03
C GLU A 158 4.02 4.17 1.93
N ALA A 159 3.64 5.41 1.61
CA ALA A 159 4.10 6.60 2.33
C ALA A 159 3.45 6.79 3.71
N GLY A 160 2.44 5.97 4.04
CA GLY A 160 1.71 6.11 5.30
C GLY A 160 0.86 7.38 5.36
N TRP A 161 0.44 7.89 4.20
CA TRP A 161 -0.44 9.06 4.09
C TRP A 161 -1.86 8.74 4.60
#